data_AF-A0A2W7MXH5-F1
#
_entry.id   AF-A0A2W7MXH5-F1
#
_cell.length_a   1.000
_cell.length_b   1.000
_cell.length_c   1.000
_cell.angle_alpha   90.00
_cell.angle_beta   90.00
_cell.angle_gamma   90.00
#
_symmetry.space_group_name_H-M   'P 1'
#
loop_
_entity.id
_entity.type
_entity.pdbx_description
1 polymer ?
#
loop_
_entity_poly.entity_id
_entity_poly.type
_entity_poly.pdbx_seq_one_letter_code
_entity_poly.pdbx_strand_id
1 'polypeptide(L)' 'MLNIVDEFTRKCVAIRVNRKLNSAAVIDVLTDLFILRGVPGHVRSDNVLCREFLAA' A
#
# COMPACT_ATOMS: atom_id res chain seq x y z
N MET A 1 11.26 4.13 3.80
CA MET A 1 10.30 3.50 4.73
C MET A 1 8.93 3.55 4.07
N LEU A 2 8.22 2.42 3.99
CA LEU A 2 6.88 2.33 3.41
C LEU A 2 5.89 2.03 4.54
N ASN A 3 4.93 2.92 4.75
CA ASN A 3 3.87 2.73 5.74
C ASN A 3 2.54 2.56 5.02
N ILE A 4 1.82 1.52 5.38
CA ILE A 4 0.46 1.25 4.90
C ILE A 4 -0.47 1.37 6.08
N VAL A 5 -1.40 2.31 5.98
CA VAL A 5 -2.36 2.65 7.01
C VAL A 5 -3.76 2.45 6.44
N ASP A 6 -4.62 1.80 7.22
CA ASP A 6 -6.04 1.76 6.93
C ASP A 6 -6.67 3.08 7.40
N GLU A 7 -7.23 3.84 6.47
CA GLU A 7 -7.81 5.16 6.71
C GLU A 7 -9.08 5.09 7.58
N PHE A 8 -9.87 4.01 7.47
CA PHE A 8 -11.13 3.87 8.21
C PHE A 8 -10.90 3.47 9.66
N THR A 9 -9.97 2.56 9.91
CA THR A 9 -9.67 2.09 11.27
C THR A 9 -8.51 2.86 11.92
N ARG A 10 -7.81 3.72 11.15
CA ARG A 10 -6.58 4.44 11.54
C ARG A 10 -5.49 3.49 12.04
N LYS A 11 -5.52 2.23 11.62
CA LYS A 11 -4.54 1.21 12.03
C LYS A 11 -3.38 1.17 11.04
N CYS A 12 -2.17 1.15 11.58
CA CYS A 12 -0.99 0.79 10.80
C CYS A 12 -1.06 -0.71 10.47
N VAL A 13 -1.26 -1.03 9.20
CA VAL A 13 -1.45 -2.42 8.73
C VAL A 13 -0.09 -3.06 8.46
N ALA A 14 0.83 -2.30 7.86
CA ALA A 14 2.18 -2.76 7.60
C ALA A 14 3.18 -1.61 7.59
N ILE A 15 4.39 -1.90 8.09
CA ILE A 15 5.54 -1.01 8.02
C ILE A 15 6.68 -1.82 7.41
N ARG A 16 7.14 -1.44 6.22
CA ARG A 16 8.28 -2.05 5.54
C ARG A 16 9.46 -1.09 5.59
N VAL A 17 10.50 -1.49 6.31
CA VAL A 17 11.77 -0.74 6.39
C VAL A 17 12.78 -1.43 5.49
N ASN A 18 13.26 -0.72 4.47
CA ASN A 18 14.34 -1.19 3.62
C ASN A 18 15.26 -0.01 3.24
N ARG A 19 16.54 -0.29 3.00
CA ARG A 19 17.54 0.73 2.63
C ARG A 19 17.23 1.37 1.28
N LYS A 20 16.63 0.61 0.36
CA LYS A 20 16.12 1.08 -0.93
C LYS A 20 14.77 0.40 -1.18
N LEU A 21 13.72 1.20 -1.38
CA LEU A 21 12.40 0.71 -1.76
C LEU A 21 12.27 0.83 -3.28
N ASN A 22 12.10 -0.31 -3.95
CA ASN A 22 11.79 -0.37 -5.37
C ASN A 22 10.27 -0.59 -5.53
N SER A 23 9.73 -0.28 -6.70
CA SER A 23 8.32 -0.51 -7.03
C SER A 23 7.89 -1.97 -6.81
N ALA A 24 8.72 -2.94 -7.21
CA ALA A 24 8.47 -4.36 -6.96
C ALA A 24 8.25 -4.67 -5.46
N ALA A 25 9.09 -4.12 -4.58
CA ALA A 25 8.95 -4.33 -3.14
C ALA A 25 7.69 -3.68 -2.54
N VAL A 26 7.13 -2.65 -3.19
CA VAL A 26 5.83 -2.07 -2.81
C VAL A 26 4.70 -2.99 -3.25
N ILE A 27 4.77 -3.52 -4.48
CA ILE A 27 3.79 -4.45 -5.03
C ILE A 27 3.72 -5.72 -4.19
N ASP A 28 4.86 -6.35 -3.87
CA ASP A 28 4.90 -7.59 -3.07
C ASP A 28 4.17 -7.41 -1.73
N VAL A 29 4.43 -6.30 -1.03
CA VAL A 29 3.79 -6.00 0.26
C VAL A 29 2.29 -5.76 0.11
N LEU A 30 1.86 -5.06 -0.94
CA LEU A 30 0.43 -4.87 -1.21
C LEU A 30 -0.25 -6.19 -1.56
N THR A 31 0.38 -7.04 -2.36
CA THR A 31 -0.14 -8.37 -2.72
C THR A 31 -0.32 -9.24 -1.49
N ASP A 32 0.67 -9.30 -0.60
CA ASP A 32 0.57 -10.03 0.67
C ASP A 32 -0.60 -9.53 1.52
N LEU A 33 -0.77 -8.21 1.59
CA LEU A 33 -1.88 -7.60 2.32
C LEU A 33 -3.25 -7.90 1.70
N PHE A 34 -3.34 -7.93 0.36
CA PHE A 34 -4.57 -8.26 -0.34
C PHE A 34 -4.98 -9.71 -0.12
N ILE A 35 -4.02 -10.63 -0.02
CA ILE A 35 -4.29 -12.04 0.31
C ILE A 35 -4.76 -12.16 1.77
N LEU A 36 -4.11 -11.46 2.70
CA LEU A 36 -4.41 -11.58 4.13
C LEU A 36 -5.69 -10.86 4.57
N ARG A 37 -6.02 -9.71 3.97
CA ARG A 37 -7.16 -8.86 4.38
C ARG A 37 -8.23 -8.66 3.32
N GLY A 38 -8.01 -9.14 2.10
CA GLY A 38 -8.86 -8.88 0.95
C GLY A 38 -8.47 -7.63 0.17
N VAL A 39 -9.07 -7.47 -1.00
CA VAL A 39 -8.82 -6.33 -1.91
C VAL A 39 -9.54 -5.09 -1.39
N PRO A 40 -8.86 -3.95 -1.19
CA PRO A 40 -9.49 -2.70 -0.76
C PRO A 40 -10.26 -2.06 -1.92
N GLY A 41 -11.39 -1.40 -1.62
CA GLY A 41 -12.14 -0.63 -2.61
C GLY A 41 -11.51 0.73 -2.97
N HIS A 42 -10.58 1.23 -2.14
CA HIS A 42 -9.90 2.51 -2.37
C HIS A 42 -8.47 2.47 -1.84
N VAL A 43 -7.53 2.98 -2.63
CA VAL A 43 -6.11 3.13 -2.24
C VAL A 43 -5.69 4.57 -2.49
N ARG A 44 -5.24 5.25 -1.43
CA ARG A 44 -4.69 6.60 -1.50
C ARG A 44 -3.19 6.56 -1.25
N SER A 45 -2.41 6.90 -2.26
CA SER A 45 -0.96 7.10 -2.12
C SER A 45 -0.69 8.54 -1.73
N ASP A 46 0.00 8.77 -0.61
CA ASP A 46 0.43 10.10 -0.17
C ASP A 46 1.69 10.60 -0.92
N ASN A 47 2.36 9.71 -1.64
CA ASN A 47 3.49 10.04 -2.48
C ASN A 47 2.99 10.55 -3.84
N VAL A 48 3.40 11.76 -4.23
CA VAL A 48 2.94 12.51 -5.43
C VAL A 48 3.56 11.97 -6.73
N LEU A 49 3.54 10.65 -6.91
CA LEU A 49 3.76 9.98 -8.19
C LEU A 49 2.43 9.35 -8.63
N CYS A 50 1.37 10.16 -8.62
CA CYS A 50 0.03 9.70 -8.97
C CYS A 50 -0.27 9.98 -10.43
N ARG A 51 -0.36 8.90 -11.21
CA ARG A 51 -1.56 8.68 -12.02
C ARG A 51 -1.76 7.20 -12.31
N GLU A 52 -2.24 6.44 -11.34
CA GLU A 52 -3.12 5.30 -11.64
C GLU A 52 -4.32 5.35 -10.71
N PHE A 53 -5.39 5.89 -11.29
CA PHE A 53 -6.75 5.74 -10.81
C PHE A 53 -7.12 4.29 -11.15
N LEU A 54 -7.19 3.39 -10.17
CA LEU A 54 -7.84 2.10 -10.39
C LEU A 54 -9.35 2.36 -10.44
N ALA A 55 -9.81 2.87 -11.59
CA ALA A 55 -11.18 2.77 -12.05
C ALA A 55 -11.29 1.48 -12.86
N ALA A 56 -11.84 0.45 -12.23
CA ALA A 56 -12.73 -0.55 -12.81
C ALA A 56 -13.19 -1.50 -11.70
#